data_AF-A0A1Z5T562-F1
#
_entry.id   AF-A0A1Z5T562-F1
#
_cell.length_a   1.000
_cell.length_b   1.000
_cell.length_c   1.000
_cell.angle_alpha   90.00
_cell.angle_beta   90.00
_cell.angle_gamma   90.00
#
_symmetry.space_group_name_H-M   'P 1'
#
loop_
_entity.id
_entity.type
_entity.pdbx_description
1 polymer ?
#
loop_
_entity_poly.entity_id
_entity_poly.type
_entity_poly.pdbx_seq_one_letter_code
_entity_poly.pdbx_strand_id
1 'polypeptide(L)'
;MAPVRKTRKEPTRRSERMELSKAIEASKKSLKIKIKAPVTPIRKPFRRPKQHKTCRFLQLPGELRNQIYRYALVSDKAIEITPTGPGEPPLLSTCVTIRRETKGIYYPENDFRLLLMDYNGAAFSDFYWQSRLWQFRRHSTAKNITFQLGGRPNWANLVEWIKDGYYGCGPPLRPDLDEPKCRDDHVVGAAFRIAEELEFKVCWVTIEKALEAYHWGLKGTCSRWARDGESGH
;
A
#
# COMPACT_ATOMS: atom_id res chain seq x y z
N MET A 1 52.59 -4.02 57.89
CA MET A 1 52.65 -3.90 56.40
C MET A 1 51.47 -4.64 55.82
N ALA A 2 50.52 -3.93 55.19
CA ALA A 2 49.39 -4.53 54.47
C ALA A 2 49.46 -4.12 52.99
N PRO A 3 49.27 -5.02 52.02
CA PRO A 3 49.41 -4.68 50.60
C PRO A 3 48.16 -3.99 50.06
N VAL A 4 48.39 -2.87 49.36
CA VAL A 4 47.37 -2.07 48.67
C VAL A 4 46.83 -2.85 47.47
N ARG A 5 45.52 -3.15 47.46
CA ARG A 5 44.81 -3.72 46.30
C ARG A 5 44.77 -2.70 45.16
N LYS A 6 45.36 -3.02 44.01
CA LYS A 6 45.19 -2.24 42.77
C LYS A 6 43.77 -2.44 42.23
N THR A 7 43.04 -1.34 42.08
CA THR A 7 41.71 -1.32 41.46
C THR A 7 41.80 -1.59 39.95
N ARG A 8 40.95 -2.49 39.47
CA ARG A 8 40.83 -2.87 38.06
C ARG A 8 40.23 -1.67 37.30
N LYS A 9 41.00 -1.05 36.41
CA LYS A 9 40.50 0.06 35.57
C LYS A 9 39.41 -0.48 34.64
N GLU A 10 38.22 0.09 34.72
CA GLU A 10 37.12 -0.23 33.80
C GLU A 10 37.52 0.16 32.36
N PRO A 11 37.20 -0.68 31.37
CA PRO A 11 37.51 -0.40 29.98
C PRO A 11 36.75 0.86 29.53
N THR A 12 37.47 1.79 28.92
CA THR A 12 36.82 2.97 28.34
C THR A 12 35.94 2.56 27.16
N ARG A 13 34.86 3.30 26.92
CA ARG A 13 33.92 3.09 25.80
C ARG A 13 34.61 2.99 24.42
N ARG A 14 35.82 3.53 24.29
CA ARG A 14 36.67 3.46 23.09
C ARG A 14 37.35 2.09 22.94
N SER A 15 37.79 1.44 24.03
CA SER A 15 38.36 0.09 23.94
C SER A 15 37.31 -0.96 23.62
N GLU A 16 36.09 -0.84 24.15
CA GLU A 16 34.99 -1.75 23.81
C GLU A 16 34.60 -1.66 22.33
N ARG A 17 34.61 -0.45 21.76
CA ARG A 17 34.31 -0.22 20.35
C ARG A 17 35.36 -0.84 19.42
N MET A 18 36.63 -0.87 19.82
CA MET A 18 37.71 -1.52 19.07
C MET A 18 37.68 -3.05 19.18
N GLU A 19 37.27 -3.59 20.33
CA GLU A 19 37.06 -5.03 20.51
C GLU A 19 35.89 -5.53 19.65
N LEU A 20 34.77 -4.78 19.63
CA LEU A 20 33.61 -5.09 18.78
C LEU A 20 33.97 -5.04 17.28
N SER A 21 34.76 -4.05 16.83
CA SER A 21 35.15 -3.98 15.42
C SER A 21 36.06 -5.15 15.02
N LYS A 22 36.99 -5.56 15.89
CA LYS A 22 37.84 -6.74 15.67
C LYS A 22 37.02 -8.03 15.63
N ALA A 23 36.03 -8.18 16.51
CA ALA A 23 35.14 -9.34 16.51
C ALA A 23 34.30 -9.44 15.22
N ILE A 24 33.80 -8.29 14.73
CA ILE A 24 33.07 -8.21 13.46
C ILE A 24 33.96 -8.57 12.27
N GLU A 25 35.21 -8.10 12.23
CA GLU A 25 36.16 -8.46 11.16
C GLU A 25 36.54 -9.95 11.19
N ALA A 26 36.76 -10.52 12.37
CA ALA A 26 37.05 -11.94 12.54
C ALA A 26 35.87 -12.82 12.08
N SER A 27 34.63 -12.40 12.36
CA SER A 27 33.41 -13.08 11.87
C SER A 27 33.29 -12.97 10.34
N LYS A 28 33.53 -11.79 9.75
CA LYS A 28 33.53 -11.62 8.29
C LYS A 28 34.61 -12.48 7.60
N LYS A 29 35.78 -12.63 8.22
CA LYS A 29 36.88 -13.44 7.67
C LYS A 29 36.59 -14.94 7.74
N SER A 30 35.97 -15.41 8.82
CA SER A 30 35.56 -16.82 8.96
C SER A 30 34.38 -17.20 8.05
N LEU A 31 33.45 -16.26 7.77
CA LEU A 31 32.36 -16.47 6.82
C LEU A 31 32.84 -16.53 5.35
N LYS A 32 33.87 -15.76 4.98
CA LYS A 32 34.45 -15.80 3.62
C LYS A 32 35.13 -17.13 3.28
N ILE A 33 35.57 -17.90 4.27
CA ILE A 33 36.28 -19.18 4.05
C ILE A 33 35.30 -20.33 3.77
N LYS A 34 34.03 -20.22 4.20
CA LYS A 34 33.05 -21.32 4.13
C LYS A 34 32.16 -21.35 2.87
N ILE A 35 32.27 -20.38 1.96
CA ILE A 35 31.42 -20.35 0.74
C ILE A 35 32.30 -20.28 -0.51
N LYS A 36 32.92 -21.41 -0.88
CA LYS A 36 33.29 -21.66 -2.28
C LYS A 36 32.16 -22.49 -2.90
N ALA A 37 31.09 -21.81 -3.32
CA ALA A 37 30.09 -22.41 -4.19
C ALA A 37 30.72 -22.68 -5.57
N PRO A 38 30.29 -23.74 -6.29
CA PRO A 38 30.79 -24.02 -7.63
C PRO A 38 30.43 -22.85 -8.55
N VAL A 39 31.45 -22.27 -9.21
CA VAL A 39 31.29 -21.17 -10.15
C VAL A 39 30.57 -21.70 -11.39
N THR A 40 29.24 -21.55 -11.41
CA THR A 40 28.48 -21.71 -12.66
C THR A 40 28.99 -20.68 -13.67
N PRO A 41 29.22 -21.07 -14.94
CA PRO A 41 29.71 -20.15 -15.95
C PRO A 41 28.74 -18.98 -16.08
N ILE A 42 29.27 -17.76 -15.83
CA ILE A 42 28.53 -16.50 -15.98
C ILE A 42 28.07 -16.45 -17.43
N ARG A 43 26.78 -16.74 -17.67
CA ARG A 43 26.16 -16.56 -18.98
C ARG A 43 26.33 -15.09 -19.34
N LYS A 44 27.06 -14.80 -20.43
CA LYS A 44 27.19 -13.43 -20.94
C LYS A 44 25.77 -12.88 -21.10
N PRO A 45 25.43 -11.73 -20.48
CA PRO A 45 24.10 -11.18 -20.59
C PRO A 45 23.83 -10.94 -22.07
N PHE A 46 22.69 -11.45 -22.55
CA PHE A 46 22.23 -11.19 -23.90
C PHE A 46 22.15 -9.67 -24.08
N ARG A 47 23.12 -9.10 -24.79
CA ARG A 47 23.10 -7.68 -25.15
C ARG A 47 22.11 -7.54 -26.29
N ARG A 48 20.89 -7.13 -25.97
CA ARG A 48 19.94 -6.68 -26.98
C ARG A 48 20.64 -5.65 -27.87
N PRO A 49 20.64 -5.79 -29.20
CA PRO A 49 21.21 -4.78 -30.07
C PRO A 49 20.58 -3.43 -29.74
N LYS A 50 21.41 -2.40 -29.56
CA LYS A 50 20.97 -1.03 -29.25
C LYS A 50 20.19 -0.46 -30.44
N GLN A 51 18.92 -0.81 -30.55
CA GLN A 51 17.99 -0.09 -31.43
C GLN A 51 17.63 1.24 -30.76
N HIS A 52 18.50 2.25 -30.89
CA HIS A 52 18.13 3.64 -30.61
C HIS A 52 17.32 4.22 -31.77
N LYS A 53 16.23 3.54 -32.17
CA LYS A 53 15.19 4.23 -32.93
C LYS A 53 14.38 5.02 -31.91
N THR A 54 14.67 6.31 -31.83
CA THR A 54 13.88 7.23 -31.02
C THR A 54 12.43 7.19 -31.51
N CYS A 55 11.49 7.06 -30.57
CA CYS A 55 10.07 7.05 -30.91
C CYS A 55 9.69 8.44 -31.45
N ARG A 56 9.21 8.52 -32.71
CA ARG A 56 8.83 9.79 -33.36
C ARG A 56 7.78 10.56 -32.55
N PHE A 57 6.91 9.84 -31.84
CA PHE A 57 5.92 10.45 -30.94
C PHE A 57 6.57 11.29 -29.82
N LEU A 58 7.71 10.85 -29.27
CA LEU A 58 8.44 11.59 -28.23
C LEU A 58 9.21 12.79 -28.78
N GLN A 59 9.27 12.99 -30.10
CA GLN A 59 9.85 14.17 -30.74
C GLN A 59 8.84 15.33 -30.85
N LEU A 60 7.54 15.07 -30.66
CA LEU A 60 6.53 16.12 -30.61
C LEU A 60 6.74 17.02 -29.40
N PRO A 61 6.40 18.32 -29.45
CA PRO A 61 6.33 19.17 -28.26
C PRO A 61 5.42 18.57 -27.18
N GLY A 62 5.75 18.80 -25.90
CA GLY A 62 5.01 18.25 -24.76
C GLY A 62 3.53 18.65 -24.76
N GLU A 63 3.20 19.84 -25.26
CA GLU A 63 1.82 20.31 -25.38
C GLU A 63 0.97 19.45 -26.33
N LEU A 64 1.50 19.13 -27.51
CA LEU A 64 0.83 18.24 -28.47
C LEU A 64 0.70 16.82 -27.91
N ARG A 65 1.72 16.32 -27.19
CA ARG A 65 1.62 15.03 -26.51
C ARG A 65 0.52 15.03 -25.46
N ASN A 66 0.42 16.08 -24.64
CA ASN A 66 -0.62 16.21 -23.63
C ASN A 66 -2.03 16.25 -24.24
N GLN A 67 -2.21 16.96 -25.36
CA GLN A 67 -3.49 16.93 -26.09
C GLN A 67 -3.84 15.52 -26.54
N ILE A 68 -2.89 14.80 -27.15
CA ILE A 68 -3.10 13.40 -27.59
C ILE A 68 -3.41 12.48 -26.40
N TYR A 69 -2.71 12.65 -25.26
CA TYR A 69 -2.98 11.88 -24.06
C TYR A 69 -4.38 12.14 -23.50
N ARG A 70 -4.85 13.40 -23.49
CA ARG A 70 -6.21 13.73 -23.02
C ARG A 70 -7.28 13.05 -23.86
N TYR A 71 -7.16 13.10 -25.19
CA TYR A 71 -8.07 12.38 -26.08
C TYR A 71 -8.11 10.86 -25.83
N ALA A 72 -7.03 10.28 -25.32
CA ALA A 72 -6.94 8.84 -25.07
C ALA A 72 -7.28 8.41 -23.62
N LEU A 73 -7.15 9.32 -22.64
CA LEU A 73 -7.17 8.97 -21.21
C LEU A 73 -8.30 9.64 -20.43
N VAL A 74 -8.82 10.77 -20.89
CA VAL A 74 -9.86 11.52 -20.20
C VAL A 74 -11.21 11.04 -20.70
N SER A 75 -12.06 10.65 -19.76
CA SER A 75 -13.43 10.24 -20.00
C SER A 75 -14.36 11.25 -19.34
N ASP A 76 -15.40 11.68 -20.07
CA ASP A 76 -16.45 12.54 -19.52
C ASP A 76 -17.29 11.82 -18.44
N LYS A 77 -17.28 10.49 -18.46
CA LYS A 77 -17.97 9.64 -17.49
C LYS A 77 -16.99 9.09 -16.46
N ALA A 78 -17.46 8.95 -15.22
CA ALA A 78 -16.70 8.31 -14.16
C ALA A 78 -16.26 6.89 -14.57
N ILE A 79 -14.97 6.62 -14.40
CA ILE A 79 -14.36 5.33 -14.70
C ILE A 79 -14.67 4.38 -13.54
N GLU A 80 -15.41 3.33 -13.83
CA GLU A 80 -15.73 2.29 -12.85
C GLU A 80 -14.51 1.42 -12.60
N ILE A 81 -14.03 1.36 -11.37
CA ILE A 81 -12.93 0.49 -10.96
C ILE A 81 -13.52 -0.75 -10.29
N THR A 82 -13.19 -1.94 -10.81
CA THR A 82 -13.50 -3.22 -10.16
C THR A 82 -12.21 -3.88 -9.64
N PRO A 83 -12.30 -4.83 -8.70
CA PRO A 83 -11.15 -5.60 -8.21
C PRO A 83 -10.33 -6.26 -9.34
N THR A 84 -11.02 -6.66 -10.41
CA THR A 84 -10.42 -7.32 -11.58
C THR A 84 -10.09 -6.36 -12.72
N GLY A 85 -10.47 -5.08 -12.61
CA GLY A 85 -10.11 -4.04 -13.59
C GLY A 85 -11.24 -3.08 -13.93
N PRO A 86 -10.89 -1.90 -14.45
CA PRO A 86 -10.41 -1.78 -15.82
C PRO A 86 -8.89 -1.64 -15.90
N GLY A 87 -8.19 -1.71 -14.76
CA GLY A 87 -6.74 -1.56 -14.66
C GLY A 87 -6.26 -0.15 -15.00
N GLU A 88 -4.97 0.14 -14.78
CA GLU A 88 -4.35 1.30 -15.43
C GLU A 88 -4.44 1.08 -16.95
N PRO A 89 -4.86 2.08 -17.76
CA PRO A 89 -4.96 1.90 -19.20
C PRO A 89 -3.60 1.49 -19.79
N PRO A 90 -3.57 0.68 -20.86
CA PRO A 90 -2.32 0.16 -21.44
C PRO A 90 -1.28 1.26 -21.72
N LEU A 91 -1.73 2.48 -22.02
CA LEU A 91 -0.87 3.64 -22.24
C LEU A 91 0.04 3.97 -21.04
N LEU A 92 -0.42 3.77 -19.79
CA LEU A 92 0.37 3.93 -18.57
C LEU A 92 1.39 2.80 -18.36
N SER A 93 1.27 1.71 -19.13
CA SER A 93 2.16 0.54 -19.04
C SER A 93 3.29 0.55 -20.09
N THR A 94 3.29 1.50 -21.04
CA THR A 94 4.17 1.50 -22.22
C THR A 94 5.66 1.77 -21.91
N CYS A 95 6.03 3.02 -21.60
CA CYS A 95 7.40 3.42 -21.29
C CYS A 95 7.45 4.45 -20.16
N VAL A 96 8.61 4.59 -19.52
CA VAL A 96 8.78 5.46 -18.33
C VAL A 96 8.41 6.92 -18.63
N THR A 97 8.75 7.44 -19.81
CA THR A 97 8.44 8.82 -20.20
C THR A 97 6.93 9.03 -20.34
N ILE A 98 6.27 8.21 -21.17
CA ILE A 98 4.81 8.30 -21.38
C ILE A 98 4.09 8.11 -20.05
N ARG A 99 4.46 7.08 -19.25
CA ARG A 99 3.86 6.82 -17.93
C ARG A 99 3.97 8.03 -17.00
N ARG A 100 5.07 8.77 -17.00
CA ARG A 100 5.23 9.96 -16.15
C ARG A 100 4.35 11.12 -16.60
N GLU A 101 4.22 11.32 -17.91
CA GLU A 101 3.41 12.40 -18.48
C GLU A 101 1.91 12.10 -18.31
N THR A 102 1.49 10.87 -18.64
CA THR A 102 0.08 10.47 -18.65
C THR A 102 -0.53 10.35 -17.27
N LYS A 103 0.24 9.92 -16.26
CA LYS A 103 -0.27 9.86 -14.88
C LYS A 103 -0.67 11.22 -14.31
N GLY A 104 -0.01 12.29 -14.76
CA GLY A 104 -0.36 13.67 -14.41
C GLY A 104 -1.64 14.19 -15.07
N ILE A 105 -2.23 13.42 -16.00
CA ILE A 105 -3.50 13.72 -16.69
C ILE A 105 -4.56 12.73 -16.19
N TYR A 106 -4.26 11.43 -16.21
CA TYR A 106 -5.22 10.37 -15.90
C TYR A 106 -5.83 10.48 -14.51
N TYR A 107 -5.01 10.58 -13.45
CA TYR A 107 -5.51 10.61 -12.08
C TYR A 107 -6.24 11.92 -11.68
N PRO A 108 -5.79 13.12 -12.10
CA PRO A 108 -6.47 14.36 -11.71
C PRO A 108 -7.60 14.81 -12.65
N GLU A 109 -7.59 14.42 -13.93
CA GLU A 109 -8.60 14.85 -14.91
C GLU A 109 -9.75 13.85 -15.08
N ASN A 110 -9.69 12.66 -14.46
CA ASN A 110 -10.80 11.71 -14.44
C ASN A 110 -11.44 11.60 -13.06
N ASP A 111 -12.72 11.24 -13.09
CA ASP A 111 -13.47 10.74 -11.93
C ASP A 111 -13.46 9.22 -11.90
N PHE A 112 -13.32 8.66 -10.71
CA PHE A 112 -13.30 7.23 -10.45
C PHE A 112 -14.46 6.84 -9.55
N ARG A 113 -15.09 5.71 -9.89
CA ARG A 113 -16.14 5.10 -9.08
C ARG A 113 -15.70 3.70 -8.70
N LEU A 114 -15.43 3.47 -7.43
CA LEU A 114 -15.03 2.14 -6.93
C LEU A 114 -16.29 1.39 -6.50
N LEU A 115 -16.57 0.27 -7.16
CA LEU A 115 -17.69 -0.60 -6.81
C LEU A 115 -17.22 -1.63 -5.77
N LEU A 116 -17.50 -1.36 -4.50
CA LEU A 116 -17.13 -2.24 -3.40
C LEU A 116 -18.25 -3.25 -3.17
N MET A 117 -18.01 -4.48 -3.61
CA MET A 117 -18.89 -5.61 -3.35
C MET A 117 -18.51 -6.28 -2.04
N ASP A 118 -19.52 -6.56 -1.22
CA ASP A 118 -19.40 -7.27 0.06
C ASP A 118 -18.33 -6.65 0.98
N TYR A 119 -18.17 -5.33 0.92
CA TYR A 119 -17.19 -4.55 1.70
C TYR A 119 -15.73 -5.01 1.53
N ASN A 120 -15.40 -5.64 0.40
CA ASN A 120 -14.02 -6.03 0.07
C ASN A 120 -13.23 -4.83 -0.47
N GLY A 121 -12.93 -3.86 0.40
CA GLY A 121 -12.12 -2.69 0.03
C GLY A 121 -10.63 -3.00 -0.09
N ALA A 122 -10.15 -4.08 0.55
CA ALA A 122 -8.75 -4.54 0.44
C ALA A 122 -8.36 -4.81 -1.03
N ALA A 123 -9.30 -5.28 -1.86
CA ALA A 123 -9.06 -5.52 -3.28
C ALA A 123 -8.72 -4.25 -4.09
N PHE A 124 -8.96 -3.05 -3.56
CA PHE A 124 -8.67 -1.77 -4.22
C PHE A 124 -7.40 -1.09 -3.70
N SER A 125 -6.70 -1.70 -2.77
CA SER A 125 -5.50 -1.13 -2.14
C SER A 125 -4.44 -0.75 -3.17
N ASP A 126 -4.18 -1.61 -4.16
CA ASP A 126 -3.21 -1.37 -5.23
C ASP A 126 -3.54 -0.12 -6.06
N PHE A 127 -4.81 0.05 -6.45
CA PHE A 127 -5.25 1.23 -7.20
C PHE A 127 -5.13 2.49 -6.35
N TYR A 128 -5.54 2.41 -5.09
CA TYR A 128 -5.43 3.53 -4.16
C TYR A 128 -3.98 3.94 -3.94
N TRP A 129 -3.08 2.99 -3.72
CA TRP A 129 -1.65 3.25 -3.57
C TRP A 129 -1.07 3.94 -4.79
N GLN A 130 -1.44 3.47 -5.99
CA GLN A 130 -0.99 4.05 -7.23
C GLN A 130 -1.51 5.48 -7.42
N SER A 131 -2.79 5.76 -7.14
CA SER A 131 -3.36 7.11 -7.26
C SER A 131 -2.79 8.07 -6.20
N ARG A 132 -2.68 7.62 -4.95
CA ARG A 132 -2.22 8.41 -3.79
C ARG A 132 -0.76 8.83 -3.91
N LEU A 133 0.12 7.94 -4.37
CA LEU A 133 1.53 8.28 -4.64
C LEU A 133 1.68 9.41 -5.65
N TRP A 134 0.72 9.57 -6.56
CA TRP A 134 0.67 10.70 -7.49
C TRP A 134 0.08 11.95 -6.86
N GLN A 135 -1.02 11.84 -6.12
CA GLN A 135 -1.68 12.98 -5.47
C GLN A 135 -0.77 13.69 -4.45
N PHE A 136 0.01 12.95 -3.64
CA PHE A 136 0.95 13.55 -2.68
C PHE A 136 2.02 14.41 -3.33
N ARG A 137 2.48 14.04 -4.53
CA ARG A 137 3.54 14.78 -5.22
C ARG A 137 3.06 16.12 -5.78
N ARG A 138 1.74 16.38 -5.80
CA ARG A 138 1.15 17.57 -6.42
C ARG A 138 0.09 18.30 -5.58
N HIS A 139 -0.06 17.96 -4.29
CA HIS A 139 -1.03 18.58 -3.39
C HIS A 139 -2.48 18.58 -3.93
N SER A 140 -2.85 17.56 -4.71
CA SER A 140 -4.22 17.41 -5.21
C SER A 140 -5.05 16.66 -4.17
N THR A 141 -6.21 17.22 -3.81
CA THR A 141 -7.16 16.57 -2.89
C THR A 141 -7.89 15.47 -3.66
N ALA A 142 -8.04 14.30 -3.05
CA ALA A 142 -8.61 13.07 -3.63
C ALA A 142 -10.12 13.16 -3.95
N LYS A 143 -10.62 14.32 -4.42
CA LYS A 143 -12.04 14.61 -4.63
C LYS A 143 -12.68 13.79 -5.75
N ASN A 144 -11.87 13.13 -6.58
CA ASN A 144 -12.34 12.45 -7.78
C ASN A 144 -12.64 10.96 -7.55
N ILE A 145 -12.51 10.44 -6.32
CA ILE A 145 -12.77 9.03 -6.01
C ILE A 145 -14.07 8.92 -5.23
N THR A 146 -15.05 8.26 -5.83
CA THR A 146 -16.35 7.98 -5.21
C THR A 146 -16.50 6.48 -4.94
N PHE A 147 -17.17 6.13 -3.85
CA PHE A 147 -17.44 4.76 -3.47
C PHE A 147 -18.89 4.42 -3.74
N GLN A 148 -19.11 3.26 -4.34
CA GLN A 148 -20.43 2.65 -4.43
C GLN A 148 -20.38 1.31 -3.71
N LEU A 149 -21.01 1.27 -2.53
CA LEU A 149 -21.11 0.06 -1.72
C LEU A 149 -22.27 -0.80 -2.24
N GLY A 150 -22.01 -2.07 -2.47
CA GLY A 150 -22.97 -3.05 -2.96
C GLY A 150 -22.78 -4.43 -2.31
N GLY A 151 -23.76 -5.30 -2.50
CA GLY A 151 -23.70 -6.68 -2.01
C GLY A 151 -24.20 -6.87 -0.56
N ARG A 152 -23.70 -7.92 0.09
CA ARG A 152 -24.05 -8.33 1.45
C ARG A 152 -22.93 -7.94 2.41
N PRO A 153 -23.26 -7.39 3.59
CA PRO A 153 -22.29 -7.19 4.65
C PRO A 153 -21.48 -8.45 4.94
N ASN A 154 -20.16 -8.33 4.91
CA ASN A 154 -19.23 -9.40 5.24
C ASN A 154 -18.19 -8.86 6.22
N TRP A 155 -18.25 -9.35 7.46
CA TRP A 155 -17.39 -8.89 8.53
C TRP A 155 -15.91 -9.20 8.27
N ALA A 156 -15.59 -10.38 7.75
CA ALA A 156 -14.22 -10.77 7.46
C ALA A 156 -13.57 -9.84 6.42
N ASN A 157 -14.32 -9.50 5.35
CA ASN A 157 -13.85 -8.55 4.34
C ASN A 157 -13.61 -7.15 4.92
N LEU A 158 -14.48 -6.68 5.82
CA LEU A 158 -14.30 -5.39 6.49
C LEU A 158 -13.04 -5.40 7.38
N VAL A 159 -12.83 -6.45 8.17
CA VAL A 159 -11.63 -6.57 9.01
C VAL A 159 -10.36 -6.62 8.15
N GLU A 160 -10.37 -7.38 7.06
CA GLU A 160 -9.24 -7.43 6.11
C GLU A 160 -8.97 -6.05 5.48
N TRP A 161 -10.02 -5.32 5.11
CA TRP A 161 -9.91 -3.97 4.58
C TRP A 161 -9.30 -2.99 5.59
N ILE A 162 -9.72 -3.03 6.86
CA ILE A 162 -9.12 -2.22 7.92
C ILE A 162 -7.66 -2.62 8.16
N LYS A 163 -7.37 -3.93 8.10
CA LYS A 163 -6.03 -4.49 8.29
C LYS A 163 -5.05 -4.03 7.21
N ASP A 164 -5.49 -4.01 5.96
CA ASP A 164 -4.70 -3.49 4.84
C ASP A 164 -4.32 -2.01 5.06
N GLY A 165 -5.26 -1.21 5.58
CA GLY A 165 -5.00 0.17 6.01
C GLY A 165 -3.94 0.28 7.09
N TYR A 166 -4.04 -0.52 8.15
CA TYR A 166 -3.14 -0.50 9.30
C TYR A 166 -1.68 -0.85 8.93
N TYR A 167 -1.48 -1.84 8.06
CA TYR A 167 -0.14 -2.20 7.60
C TYR A 167 0.34 -1.38 6.40
N GLY A 168 -0.57 -0.69 5.73
CA GLY A 168 -0.26 0.23 4.64
C GLY A 168 0.56 1.44 5.11
N CYS A 169 1.36 2.03 4.23
CA CYS A 169 2.16 3.23 4.53
C CYS A 169 1.33 4.54 4.62
N GLY A 170 0.09 4.49 5.11
CA GLY A 170 -0.78 5.65 5.31
C GLY A 170 -2.28 5.34 5.21
N PRO A 171 -3.15 6.37 5.37
CA PRO A 171 -4.58 6.23 5.59
C PRO A 171 -5.24 5.20 4.69
N PRO A 172 -6.10 4.33 5.26
CA PRO A 172 -6.87 3.40 4.46
C PRO A 172 -7.68 4.14 3.40
N LEU A 173 -7.79 3.53 2.22
CA LEU A 173 -8.85 3.85 1.29
C LEU A 173 -10.17 3.61 2.03
N ARG A 174 -10.91 4.67 2.36
CA ARG A 174 -12.24 4.53 2.98
C ARG A 174 -13.25 5.48 2.34
N PRO A 175 -14.55 5.12 2.32
CA PRO A 175 -15.60 6.05 1.95
C PRO A 175 -15.56 7.30 2.82
N ASP A 176 -16.16 8.37 2.34
CA ASP A 176 -16.52 9.46 3.22
C ASP A 176 -17.58 8.94 4.21
N LEU A 177 -17.18 8.80 5.47
CA LEU A 177 -18.00 8.24 6.56
C LEU A 177 -18.37 9.35 7.57
N ASP A 178 -18.12 10.62 7.24
CA ASP A 178 -18.56 11.76 8.03
C ASP A 178 -20.06 12.04 7.80
N GLU A 179 -20.57 11.70 6.61
CA GLU A 179 -21.99 11.76 6.23
C GLU A 179 -22.53 10.38 5.82
N PRO A 180 -22.70 9.44 6.78
CA PRO A 180 -23.21 8.10 6.49
C PRO A 180 -24.63 8.17 5.91
N LYS A 181 -24.85 7.50 4.77
CA LYS A 181 -26.13 7.52 4.05
C LYS A 181 -27.04 6.38 4.48
N CYS A 182 -26.47 5.29 5.00
CA CYS A 182 -27.23 4.14 5.47
C CYS A 182 -26.69 3.59 6.80
N ARG A 183 -27.48 2.71 7.43
CA ARG A 183 -27.08 2.03 8.69
C ARG A 183 -25.78 1.24 8.55
N ASP A 184 -25.56 0.63 7.40
CA ASP A 184 -24.35 -0.15 7.16
C ASP A 184 -23.10 0.76 7.09
N ASP A 185 -23.24 1.99 6.58
CA ASP A 185 -22.14 2.99 6.58
C ASP A 185 -21.75 3.39 8.01
N HIS A 186 -22.72 3.51 8.92
CA HIS A 186 -22.42 3.78 10.34
C HIS A 186 -21.61 2.65 10.97
N VAL A 187 -21.89 1.39 10.63
CA VAL A 187 -21.15 0.24 11.15
C VAL A 187 -19.70 0.25 10.66
N VAL A 188 -19.53 0.46 9.35
CA VAL A 188 -18.20 0.58 8.73
C VAL A 188 -17.44 1.77 9.31
N GLY A 189 -18.09 2.94 9.41
CA GLY A 189 -17.54 4.15 10.02
C GLY A 189 -17.07 3.95 11.45
N ALA A 190 -17.88 3.30 12.28
CA ALA A 190 -17.50 2.99 13.66
C ALA A 190 -16.31 2.03 13.72
N ALA A 191 -16.27 0.98 12.88
CA ALA A 191 -15.15 0.04 12.83
C ALA A 191 -13.83 0.73 12.43
N PHE A 192 -13.86 1.58 11.40
CA PHE A 192 -12.68 2.38 11.02
C PHE A 192 -12.25 3.33 12.14
N ARG A 193 -13.18 4.02 12.80
CA ARG A 193 -12.86 4.93 13.92
C ARG A 193 -12.22 4.18 15.10
N ILE A 194 -12.72 2.98 15.43
CA ILE A 194 -12.11 2.13 16.47
C ILE A 194 -10.66 1.81 16.11
N ALA A 195 -10.39 1.41 14.86
CA ALA A 195 -9.04 1.08 14.42
C ALA A 195 -8.10 2.29 14.42
N GLU A 196 -8.55 3.44 13.91
CA GLU A 196 -7.76 4.68 13.85
C GLU A 196 -7.39 5.20 15.25
N GLU A 197 -8.34 5.19 16.19
CA GLU A 197 -8.09 5.63 17.56
C GLU A 197 -7.09 4.74 18.31
N LEU A 198 -6.97 3.49 17.89
CA LEU A 198 -6.10 2.48 18.49
C LEU A 198 -4.77 2.29 17.75
N GLU A 199 -4.66 2.72 16.48
CA GLU A 199 -3.56 2.41 15.56
C GLU A 199 -2.17 2.69 16.16
N PHE A 200 -2.03 3.83 16.85
CA PHE A 200 -0.77 4.27 17.45
C PHE A 200 -0.59 3.86 18.92
N LYS A 201 -1.60 3.24 19.54
CA LYS A 201 -1.62 2.93 20.98
C LYS A 201 -1.39 1.44 21.25
N VAL A 202 -1.81 0.57 20.34
CA VAL A 202 -1.80 -0.89 20.54
C VAL A 202 -1.43 -1.64 19.27
N CYS A 203 -1.04 -2.91 19.42
CA CYS A 203 -0.79 -3.79 18.28
C CYS A 203 -2.11 -4.27 17.64
N TRP A 204 -2.04 -4.70 16.38
CA TRP A 204 -3.18 -5.20 15.61
C TRP A 204 -4.02 -6.25 16.36
N VAL A 205 -3.40 -7.17 17.12
CA VAL A 205 -4.12 -8.21 17.88
C VAL A 205 -5.12 -7.61 18.87
N THR A 206 -4.81 -6.46 19.47
CA THR A 206 -5.73 -5.76 20.38
C THR A 206 -6.86 -5.08 19.61
N ILE A 207 -6.56 -4.52 18.44
CA ILE A 207 -7.56 -3.90 17.55
C ILE A 207 -8.55 -4.97 17.07
N GLU A 208 -8.05 -6.13 16.65
CA GLU A 208 -8.85 -7.27 16.22
C GLU A 208 -9.82 -7.73 17.32
N LYS A 209 -9.36 -7.86 18.57
CA LYS A 209 -10.24 -8.15 19.71
C LYS A 209 -11.30 -7.07 19.97
N ALA A 210 -10.96 -5.80 19.80
CA ALA A 210 -11.92 -4.70 19.95
C ALA A 210 -12.99 -4.74 18.84
N LEU A 211 -12.57 -5.04 17.61
CA LEU A 211 -13.46 -5.24 16.47
C LEU A 211 -14.37 -6.47 16.67
N GLU A 212 -13.84 -7.59 17.17
CA GLU A 212 -14.63 -8.78 17.53
C GLU A 212 -15.69 -8.48 18.59
N ALA A 213 -15.33 -7.74 19.65
CA ALA A 213 -16.28 -7.32 20.67
C ALA A 213 -17.37 -6.40 20.09
N TYR A 214 -17.00 -5.50 19.19
CA TYR A 214 -17.95 -4.66 18.46
C TYR A 214 -18.90 -5.49 17.59
N HIS A 215 -18.38 -6.47 16.84
CA HIS A 215 -19.18 -7.40 16.04
C HIS A 215 -20.14 -8.24 16.88
N TRP A 216 -19.70 -8.71 18.04
CA TRP A 216 -20.56 -9.44 18.97
C TRP A 216 -21.75 -8.58 19.43
N GLY A 217 -21.51 -7.29 19.70
CA GLY A 217 -22.59 -6.33 19.99
C GLY A 217 -23.57 -6.17 18.83
N LEU A 218 -23.09 -6.16 17.58
CA LEU A 218 -23.95 -6.10 16.39
C LEU A 218 -24.85 -7.32 16.26
N LYS A 219 -24.38 -8.52 16.68
CA LYS A 219 -25.19 -9.75 16.67
C LYS A 219 -26.45 -9.64 17.53
N GLY A 220 -26.37 -8.92 18.65
CA GLY A 220 -27.53 -8.66 19.52
C GLY A 220 -28.57 -7.69 18.96
N THR A 221 -28.25 -6.93 17.91
CA THR A 221 -29.11 -5.86 17.37
C THR A 221 -29.89 -6.25 16.11
N CYS A 222 -29.89 -7.53 15.73
CA CYS A 222 -30.46 -8.01 14.46
C CYS A 222 -29.89 -7.28 13.21
N SER A 223 -28.64 -6.81 13.30
CA SER A 223 -27.95 -6.15 12.19
C SER A 223 -27.75 -7.12 11.02
N ARG A 224 -27.73 -6.62 9.78
CA ARG A 224 -27.34 -7.43 8.60
C ARG A 224 -25.92 -7.98 8.74
N TRP A 225 -25.07 -7.28 9.50
CA TRP A 225 -23.71 -7.68 9.87
C TRP A 225 -23.64 -8.87 10.85
N ALA A 226 -24.77 -9.29 11.43
CA ALA A 226 -24.84 -10.43 12.33
C ALA A 226 -24.87 -11.78 11.61
N ARG A 227 -25.29 -11.78 10.33
CA ARG A 227 -25.52 -12.97 9.52
C ARG A 227 -24.27 -13.29 8.71
N ASP A 228 -23.19 -13.67 9.38
CA ASP A 228 -22.00 -14.13 8.68
C ASP A 228 -22.32 -15.47 7.99
N GLY A 229 -22.28 -15.51 6.67
CA GLY A 229 -21.96 -16.76 5.96
C GLY A 229 -22.98 -17.90 5.99
N GLU A 230 -24.30 -17.66 6.13
CA GLU A 230 -25.27 -18.59 5.53
C GLU A 230 -25.25 -18.40 4.00
N SER A 231 -24.13 -18.79 3.40
CA SER A 231 -24.08 -19.19 2.01
C SER A 231 -24.99 -20.41 1.89
N GLY A 232 -26.22 -20.20 1.40
CA GLY A 232 -27.06 -21.29 0.95
C GLY A 232 -26.23 -22.19 0.03
N HIS A 233 -26.05 -23.43 0.46
CA HIS A 233 -25.63 -24.53 -0.40
C HIS A 233 -26.71 -24.81 -1.44
#